data_AF-A0A150KL72-F1
#
_entry.id   AF-A0A150KL72-F1
#
_cell.length_a   1.000
_cell.length_b   1.000
_cell.length_c   1.000
_cell.angle_alpha   90.00
_cell.angle_beta   90.00
_cell.angle_gamma   90.00
#
_symmetry.space_group_name_H-M   'P 1'
#
loop_
_entity.id
_entity.type
_entity.pdbx_description
1 polymer ?
#
loop_
_entity_poly.entity_id
_entity_poly.type
_entity_poly.pdbx_seq_one_letter_code
_entity_poly.pdbx_strand_id
1 'polypeptide(L)'
;MREIKIRGYSVEKLCGDSQWVEGFGVDEVKLTNGETKYFLYTPYGIYQVYKESIGQYTGLKDNTINKDFPDGIEIYEKDILHDPVINESLDIEFSG
;
A
#
# COMPACT_ATOMS: atom_id res chain seq x y z
N MET A 1 -16.60 14.88 3.26
CA MET A 1 -15.64 14.84 2.13
C MET A 1 -14.73 13.65 2.37
N ARG A 2 -14.56 12.74 1.39
CA ARG A 2 -13.69 11.55 1.54
C ARG A 2 -12.24 11.95 1.28
N GLU A 3 -11.31 11.43 2.07
CA GLU A 3 -9.88 11.61 1.84
C GLU A 3 -9.41 10.74 0.65
N ILE A 4 -8.64 11.34 -0.26
CA ILE A 4 -8.05 10.64 -1.41
C ILE A 4 -6.54 10.64 -1.23
N LYS A 5 -6.02 9.48 -0.83
CA LYS A 5 -4.59 9.15 -0.73
C LYS A 5 -4.35 7.86 -1.48
N ILE A 6 -3.32 7.83 -2.31
CA ILE A 6 -2.88 6.66 -3.06
C ILE A 6 -1.40 6.47 -2.75
N ARG A 7 -0.96 5.23 -2.60
CA ARG A 7 0.47 4.92 -2.50
C ARG A 7 0.89 3.92 -3.56
N GLY A 8 2.19 3.89 -3.85
CA GLY A 8 2.82 2.89 -4.71
C GLY A 8 4.30 2.76 -4.39
N TYR A 9 4.89 1.65 -4.77
CA TYR A 9 6.31 1.38 -4.60
C TYR A 9 7.06 1.82 -5.86
N SER A 10 8.00 2.75 -5.70
CA SER A 10 8.76 3.36 -6.80
C SER A 10 9.65 2.34 -7.49
N VAL A 11 9.59 2.32 -8.83
CA VAL A 11 10.53 1.57 -9.66
C VAL A 11 11.91 2.23 -9.61
N GLU A 12 11.95 3.56 -9.52
CA GLU A 12 13.18 4.33 -9.45
C GLU A 12 13.77 4.32 -8.03
N LYS A 13 15.11 4.30 -7.96
CA LYS A 13 15.87 4.48 -6.73
C LYS A 13 15.96 5.97 -6.40
N LEU A 14 15.21 6.40 -5.39
CA LEU A 14 15.11 7.80 -4.99
C LEU A 14 15.91 7.99 -3.69
N CYS A 15 17.07 8.66 -3.74
CA CYS A 15 17.98 8.92 -2.60
C CYS A 15 18.27 7.71 -1.67
N GLY A 16 18.12 6.49 -2.21
CA GLY A 16 18.14 5.21 -1.50
C GLY A 16 17.73 4.08 -2.46
N ASP A 17 17.40 2.90 -1.95
CA ASP A 17 16.73 1.86 -2.75
C ASP A 17 15.28 2.27 -3.09
N SER A 18 14.54 1.40 -3.81
CA SER A 18 13.12 1.62 -4.09
C SER A 18 12.35 1.93 -2.79
N GLN A 19 11.46 2.92 -2.85
CA GLN A 19 10.73 3.43 -1.69
C GLN A 19 9.23 3.53 -1.96
N TRP A 20 8.43 3.45 -0.90
CA TRP A 20 7.02 3.80 -0.95
C TRP A 20 6.88 5.30 -1.20
N VAL A 21 6.02 5.66 -2.14
CA VAL A 21 5.66 7.04 -2.46
C VAL A 21 4.16 7.22 -2.30
N GLU A 22 3.77 8.38 -1.80
CA GLU A 22 2.38 8.76 -1.55
C GLU A 22 1.96 9.89 -2.50
N GLY A 23 0.73 9.81 -2.98
CA GLY A 23 0.19 10.68 -4.01
C GLY A 23 -1.32 10.73 -3.99
N PHE A 24 -1.87 11.32 -5.04
CA PHE A 24 -3.31 11.63 -5.15
C PHE A 24 -3.96 11.14 -6.45
N GLY A 25 -3.17 10.58 -7.38
CA GLY A 25 -3.67 10.07 -8.65
C GLY A 25 -2.73 9.03 -9.24
N VAL A 26 -3.26 8.18 -10.12
CA VAL A 26 -2.50 7.17 -10.85
C VAL A 26 -2.92 7.16 -12.32
N ASP A 27 -1.97 6.94 -13.22
CA ASP A 27 -2.21 6.77 -14.66
C ASP A 27 -1.61 5.45 -15.18
N GLU A 28 -2.29 4.84 -16.14
CA GLU A 28 -1.85 3.65 -16.87
C GLU A 28 -1.47 4.08 -18.30
N VAL A 29 -0.18 4.01 -18.62
CA VAL A 29 0.35 4.42 -19.91
C VAL A 29 0.77 3.20 -20.72
N LYS A 30 0.07 2.96 -21.83
CA LYS A 30 0.44 1.95 -22.82
C LYS A 30 1.39 2.53 -23.85
N LEU A 31 2.61 2.01 -23.88
CA LEU A 31 3.65 2.42 -24.79
C LEU A 31 3.47 1.74 -26.17
N THR A 32 4.06 2.35 -27.20
CA THR A 32 3.99 1.84 -28.59
C THR A 32 4.67 0.49 -28.78
N ASN A 33 5.59 0.12 -27.88
CA ASN A 33 6.24 -1.19 -27.85
C ASN A 33 5.40 -2.28 -27.16
N GLY A 34 4.19 -1.97 -26.70
CA GLY A 34 3.29 -2.89 -25.99
C GLY A 34 3.50 -2.98 -24.48
N GLU A 35 4.53 -2.31 -23.94
CA GLU A 35 4.75 -2.23 -22.49
C GLU A 35 3.69 -1.33 -21.83
N THR A 36 3.24 -1.69 -20.64
CA THR A 36 2.33 -0.85 -19.83
C THR A 36 3.06 -0.38 -18.59
N LYS A 37 3.08 0.93 -18.38
CA LYS A 37 3.70 1.58 -17.22
C LYS A 37 2.64 2.26 -16.36
N TYR A 38 2.91 2.34 -15.07
CA TYR A 38 2.02 2.98 -14.10
C TYR A 38 2.75 4.14 -13.44
N PHE A 39 2.09 5.29 -13.38
CA PHE A 39 2.66 6.51 -12.85
C PHE A 39 1.80 7.06 -11.72
N LEU A 40 2.44 7.37 -10.58
CA LEU A 40 1.80 7.99 -9.43
C LEU A 40 2.05 9.50 -9.45
N TYR A 41 0.99 10.29 -9.33
CA TYR A 41 1.07 11.74 -9.17
C TYR A 41 1.21 12.10 -7.70
N THR A 42 2.30 12.78 -7.37
CA THR A 42 2.61 13.25 -6.02
C THR A 42 2.78 14.77 -6.04
N PRO A 43 2.73 15.45 -4.87
CA PRO A 43 3.04 16.87 -4.78
C PRO A 43 4.45 17.23 -5.26
N TYR A 44 5.36 16.26 -5.34
CA TYR A 44 6.78 16.45 -5.63
C TYR A 44 7.20 15.97 -7.02
N GLY A 45 6.26 15.48 -7.83
CA GLY A 45 6.53 14.97 -9.16
C GLY A 45 5.71 13.72 -9.52
N ILE A 46 6.07 13.13 -10.65
CA ILE A 46 5.44 11.93 -11.19
C ILE A 46 6.46 10.80 -11.10
N TYR A 47 6.08 9.70 -10.45
CA TYR A 47 6.98 8.55 -10.25
C TYR A 47 6.42 7.30 -10.91
N GLN A 48 7.27 6.54 -11.59
CA GLN A 48 6.90 5.20 -12.06
C GLN A 48 6.80 4.25 -10.87
N VAL A 49 5.70 3.49 -10.77
CA VAL A 49 5.43 2.55 -9.67
C VAL A 49 5.09 1.16 -10.20
N TYR A 50 5.26 0.13 -9.35
CA TYR A 50 4.80 -1.22 -9.66
C TYR A 50 3.29 -1.33 -9.56
N LYS A 51 2.64 -1.94 -10.56
CA LYS A 51 1.18 -2.12 -10.61
C LYS A 51 0.63 -2.74 -9.33
N GLU A 52 1.29 -3.81 -8.88
CA GLU A 52 0.85 -4.64 -7.78
C GLU A 52 0.86 -3.86 -6.47
N SER A 53 1.78 -2.91 -6.33
CA SER A 53 1.96 -2.07 -5.14
C SER A 53 0.94 -0.93 -5.02
N ILE A 54 0.20 -0.60 -6.08
CA ILE A 54 -0.77 0.50 -6.04
C ILE A 54 -1.92 0.12 -5.12
N GLY A 55 -2.20 0.97 -4.14
CA GLY A 55 -3.34 0.85 -3.24
C GLY A 55 -3.89 2.20 -2.81
N GLN A 56 -5.22 2.29 -2.71
CA GLN A 56 -5.90 3.47 -2.17
C GLN A 56 -6.03 3.36 -0.64
N TYR A 57 -5.92 4.49 0.06
CA TYR A 57 -6.24 4.56 1.48
C TYR A 57 -7.71 4.17 1.73
N THR A 58 -7.91 3.27 2.69
CA THR A 58 -9.24 2.71 3.01
C THR A 58 -10.09 3.65 3.88
N GLY A 59 -9.48 4.64 4.54
CA GLY A 59 -10.13 5.40 5.60
C GLY A 59 -10.02 4.76 6.98
N LEU A 60 -9.37 3.60 7.09
CA LEU A 60 -9.16 2.87 8.34
C LEU A 60 -7.71 2.97 8.80
N LYS A 61 -7.50 2.84 10.10
CA LYS A 61 -6.17 2.72 10.69
C LYS A 61 -6.12 1.44 11.53
N ASP A 62 -4.98 0.77 11.46
CA ASP A 62 -4.67 -0.32 12.36
C ASP A 62 -4.54 0.21 13.80
N ASN A 63 -4.84 -0.65 14.77
CA ASN A 63 -4.83 -0.28 16.19
C ASN A 63 -3.43 -0.23 16.80
N THR A 64 -2.37 -0.52 16.02
CA THR A 64 -0.98 -0.37 16.44
C THR A 64 -0.67 1.09 16.79
N ILE A 65 -0.74 1.42 18.07
CA ILE A 65 -0.38 2.73 18.60
C ILE A 65 0.91 2.59 19.41
N ASN A 66 1.95 3.32 19.02
CA ASN A 66 3.22 3.38 19.72
C ASN A 66 3.92 4.73 19.50
N LYS A 67 5.17 4.88 19.99
CA LYS A 67 5.94 6.12 19.87
C LYS A 67 6.19 6.57 18.41
N ASP A 68 6.26 5.61 17.48
CA ASP A 68 6.54 5.85 16.06
C ASP A 68 5.23 6.04 15.28
N PHE A 69 4.13 5.44 15.75
CA PHE A 69 2.77 5.56 15.20
C PHE A 69 1.77 5.98 16.29
N PRO A 70 1.75 7.25 16.72
CA PRO A 70 0.86 7.69 17.80
C PRO A 70 -0.62 7.66 17.41
N ASP A 71 -0.92 7.73 16.11
CA ASP A 71 -2.29 7.80 15.57
C ASP A 71 -2.75 6.50 14.89
N GLY A 72 -2.00 5.40 15.06
CA GLY A 72 -2.21 4.17 14.30
C GLY A 72 -1.55 4.20 12.91
N ILE A 73 -1.51 3.04 12.26
CA ILE A 73 -0.96 2.89 10.90
C ILE A 73 -2.11 2.95 9.90
N GLU A 74 -2.04 3.84 8.91
CA GLU A 74 -3.05 3.90 7.84
C GLU A 74 -3.06 2.62 7.01
N ILE A 75 -4.27 2.07 6.77
CA ILE A 75 -4.45 0.86 5.98
C ILE A 75 -4.79 1.25 4.53
N TYR A 76 -4.00 0.76 3.59
CA TYR A 76 -4.22 0.89 2.17
C TYR A 76 -4.67 -0.44 1.58
N GLU A 77 -5.32 -0.39 0.42
CA GLU A 77 -5.64 -1.60 -0.32
C GLU A 77 -4.39 -2.48 -0.53
N LYS A 78 -4.59 -3.79 -0.38
CA LYS A 78 -3.56 -4.84 -0.47
C LYS A 78 -2.53 -4.85 0.67
N ASP A 79 -2.73 -4.07 1.72
CA ASP A 79 -1.99 -4.29 2.97
C ASP A 79 -2.23 -5.69 3.51
N ILE A 80 -1.17 -6.29 4.05
CA ILE A 80 -1.24 -7.56 4.76
C ILE A 80 -1.52 -7.23 6.22
N LEU A 81 -2.66 -7.70 6.72
CA LEU A 81 -3.07 -7.54 8.11
C LEU A 81 -2.91 -8.89 8.83
N HIS A 82 -2.37 -8.85 10.05
CA HIS A 82 -2.32 -10.01 10.94
C HIS A 82 -3.34 -9.81 12.06
N ASP A 83 -4.42 -10.59 12.05
CA ASP A 83 -5.40 -10.59 13.14
C ASP A 83 -4.91 -11.50 14.27
N PRO A 84 -4.64 -10.97 15.47
CA PRO A 84 -4.18 -11.78 16.59
C PRO A 84 -5.23 -12.80 17.08
N VAL A 85 -6.53 -12.62 16.76
CA VAL A 85 -7.61 -13.49 17.28
C VAL A 85 -7.64 -14.87 16.59
N ILE A 86 -7.11 -14.99 15.37
CA ILE A 86 -7.25 -16.21 14.56
C ILE A 86 -6.21 -17.29 14.96
N ASN A 87 -5.20 -16.96 15.77
CA ASN A 87 -4.18 -17.92 16.20
C ASN A 87 -4.58 -18.82 17.39
N GLU A 88 -5.71 -18.58 18.07
CA GLU A 88 -6.11 -19.35 19.26
C GLU A 88 -7.16 -20.46 19.00
N SER A 89 -7.63 -20.69 17.75
CA SER A 89 -8.81 -21.54 17.51
C SER A 89 -8.65 -22.69 16.51
N LEU A 90 -7.42 -23.18 16.27
CA LEU A 90 -7.17 -24.33 15.39
C LEU A 90 -6.47 -25.52 16.08
N ASP A 91 -6.82 -25.79 17.34
CA ASP A 91 -6.58 -27.09 18.00
C ASP A 91 -7.89 -27.86 18.14
N ILE A 92 -8.57 -28.15 17.01
CA ILE A 92 -9.67 -29.12 17.01
C ILE A 92 -9.05 -30.50 16.74
N GLU A 93 -8.74 -31.22 17.80
CA GLU A 93 -8.42 -32.65 17.73
C GLU A 93 -9.66 -33.40 17.19
N PHE A 94 -9.56 -33.94 15.97
CA PHE A 94 -10.49 -34.96 15.52
C PHE A 94 -10.12 -36.29 16.17
N SER A 95 -10.80 -36.64 17.25
CA SER A 95 -10.82 -38.00 17.78
C SER A 95 -11.60 -38.91 16.82
N GLY A 96 -10.86 -39.73 16.05
CA GLY A 96 -11.40 -40.86 15.29
C GLY A 96 -11.50 -42.13 16.13
#